data_AF-H6SIX3-F1
#
_entry.id   AF-H6SIX3-F1
#
_cell.length_a   1.000
_cell.length_b   1.000
_cell.length_c   1.000
_cell.angle_alpha   90.00
_cell.angle_beta   90.00
_cell.angle_gamma   90.00
#
_symmetry.space_group_name_H-M   'P 1'
#
loop_
_entity.id
_entity.type
_entity.pdbx_description
1 polymer ?
#
loop_
_entity_poly.entity_id
_entity_poly.type
_entity_poly.pdbx_seq_one_letter_code
_entity_poly.pdbx_strand_id
1 'polypeptide(L)' 'MKDATFTFRLEEDLKLRFTTLARTLDRSSADLLRDYILEFVERQEKTYVSSRARHDA' A
#
# COMPACT_ATOMS: atom_id res chain seq x y z
N MET A 1 4.65 9.93 -16.60
CA MET A 1 4.58 9.04 -15.42
C MET A 1 5.66 7.99 -15.59
N LYS A 2 6.51 7.76 -14.58
CA LYS A 2 7.45 6.62 -14.63
C LYS A 2 6.69 5.41 -14.12
N ASP A 3 6.26 4.55 -15.03
CA ASP A 3 5.65 3.28 -14.63
C ASP A 3 6.74 2.41 -13.99
N ALA A 4 6.52 2.04 -12.73
CA ALA A 4 7.41 1.18 -11.98
C ALA A 4 6.63 -0.06 -11.56
N THR A 5 7.18 -1.24 -11.85
CA THR A 5 6.56 -2.53 -11.52
C THR A 5 7.26 -3.12 -10.31
N PHE A 6 6.47 -3.62 -9.35
CA PHE A 6 6.97 -4.35 -8.21
C PHE A 6 6.44 -5.80 -8.26
N THR A 7 7.35 -6.77 -8.18
CA THR A 7 7.01 -8.20 -8.14
C THR A 7 7.18 -8.73 -6.73
N PHE A 8 6.12 -9.25 -6.14
CA PHE A 8 6.14 -9.88 -4.81
C PHE A 8 5.97 -11.39 -4.92
N ARG A 9 6.60 -12.13 -4.00
CA ARG A 9 6.24 -13.52 -3.72
C ARG A 9 5.39 -13.54 -2.46
N LEU A 10 4.32 -14.32 -2.50
CA LEU A 10 3.36 -14.49 -1.42
C LEU A 10 3.07 -15.98 -1.26
N GLU A 11 2.69 -16.38 -0.06
CA GLU A 11 2.07 -17.69 0.16
C GLU A 11 0.80 -17.81 -0.71
N GLU A 12 0.55 -19.00 -1.24
CA GLU A 12 -0.56 -19.24 -2.16
C GLU A 12 -1.93 -18.95 -1.52
N ASP A 13 -2.12 -19.38 -0.27
CA ASP A 13 -3.35 -19.10 0.49
C ASP A 13 -3.60 -17.60 0.64
N LEU A 14 -2.55 -16.83 0.94
CA LEU A 14 -2.66 -15.39 1.10
C LEU A 14 -3.04 -14.70 -0.22
N LYS A 15 -2.41 -15.12 -1.33
CA LYS A 15 -2.76 -14.64 -2.67
C LYS A 15 -4.23 -14.94 -3.00
N LEU A 16 -4.69 -16.15 -2.73
CA LEU A 16 -6.07 -16.57 -3.02
C LEU A 16 -7.08 -15.75 -2.22
N ARG A 17 -6.85 -15.58 -0.92
CA ARG A 17 -7.73 -14.79 -0.06
C ARG A 17 -7.78 -13.33 -0.48
N PHE A 18 -6.62 -12.73 -0.78
CA PHE A 18 -6.55 -11.34 -1.21
C PHE A 18 -7.26 -11.10 -2.54
N THR A 19 -7.03 -11.96 -3.53
CA THR A 19 -7.66 -11.86 -4.85
C THR A 19 -9.17 -12.07 -4.79
N THR A 20 -9.64 -12.99 -3.95
CA THR A 20 -11.07 -13.20 -3.70
C THR A 20 -11.72 -11.96 -3.09
N LEU A 21 -11.10 -11.36 -2.07
CA LEU A 21 -11.62 -10.14 -1.43
C LEU A 21 -11.63 -8.96 -2.40
N ALA A 22 -10.56 -8.76 -3.17
CA ALA A 22 -10.49 -7.70 -4.18
C ALA A 22 -11.65 -7.82 -5.18
N ARG A 23 -11.95 -9.04 -5.62
CA ARG A 23 -13.08 -9.32 -6.52
C ARG A 23 -14.43 -9.02 -5.87
N THR A 24 -14.63 -9.35 -4.60
CA THR A 24 -15.87 -9.00 -3.86
C THR A 24 -16.07 -7.49 -3.77
N LEU A 25 -14.99 -6.71 -3.76
CA LEU A 25 -15.01 -5.25 -3.76
C LEU A 25 -15.10 -4.64 -5.16
N ASP A 26 -15.19 -5.45 -6.22
CA ASP A 26 -15.16 -5.04 -7.62
C ASP A 26 -13.91 -4.19 -7.97
N ARG A 27 -12.77 -4.55 -7.36
CA ARG A 27 -11.47 -3.89 -7.54
C ARG A 27 -10.43 -4.89 -8.01
N SER A 28 -9.47 -4.45 -8.82
CA SER A 28 -8.31 -5.29 -9.12
C SER A 28 -7.38 -5.38 -7.90
N SER A 29 -6.69 -6.50 -7.74
CA SER A 29 -5.70 -6.67 -6.68
C SER A 29 -4.58 -5.61 -6.74
N ALA A 30 -4.22 -5.16 -7.95
CA ALA A 30 -3.22 -4.13 -8.13
C ALA A 30 -3.71 -2.75 -7.66
N ASP A 31 -4.97 -2.41 -7.91
CA ASP A 31 -5.55 -1.14 -7.45
C ASP A 31 -5.68 -1.12 -5.94
N LEU A 32 -6.20 -2.21 -5.36
CA LEU A 32 -6.32 -2.33 -3.91
C LEU A 32 -4.96 -2.26 -3.21
N LEU A 33 -3.95 -2.93 -3.75
CA LEU A 33 -2.58 -2.86 -3.21
C LEU A 33 -1.99 -1.46 -3.36
N ARG A 34 -2.26 -0.78 -4.49
CA ARG A 34 -1.82 0.60 -4.69
C ARG A 34 -2.41 1.53 -3.64
N ASP A 35 -3.70 1.43 -3.37
CA ASP A 35 -4.38 2.24 -2.35
C ASP A 35 -3.77 2.00 -0.96
N TYR A 36 -3.56 0.73 -0.59
CA TYR A 36 -2.91 0.37 0.68
C TYR A 36 -1.49 0.92 0.80
N ILE A 37 -0.70 0.88 -0.27
CA ILE A 37 0.66 1.43 -0.29
C ILE A 37 0.61 2.95 -0.15
N LEU A 38 -0.29 3.63 -0.86
CA LEU A 38 -0.46 5.09 -0.76
C LEU A 38 -0.83 5.52 0.66
N GLU A 39 -1.84 4.89 1.25
CA GLU A 39 -2.26 5.17 2.62
C GLU A 39 -1.14 4.90 3.64
N PHE A 40 -0.35 3.85 3.41
CA PHE A 40 0.80 3.55 4.25
C PHE A 40 1.86 4.66 4.17
N VAL A 41 2.26 5.05 2.95
CA VAL A 41 3.27 6.09 2.73
C VAL A 41 2.82 7.41 3.35
N GLU A 42 1.58 7.85 3.07
CA GLU A 42 1.05 9.09 3.63
C GLU A 42 1.05 9.10 5.16
N ARG A 43 0.66 7.98 5.78
CA ARG A 43 0.69 7.85 7.25
C ARG A 43 2.11 7.92 7.81
N GLN A 44 3.07 7.27 7.18
CA GLN A 44 4.47 7.29 7.63
C GLN A 44 5.08 8.67 7.43
N GLU A 45 4.83 9.32 6.29
CA GLU A 45 5.31 10.68 6.03
C GLU A 45 4.71 11.68 7.03
N LYS A 46 3.41 11.61 7.32
CA LYS A 46 2.79 12.47 8.36
C LYS A 46 3.43 12.23 9.72
N THR A 47 3.71 10.98 10.09
CA THR A 47 4.36 10.62 11.36
C THR A 47 5.81 11.14 11.41
N TYR A 48 6.51 11.07 10.29
CA TYR A 48 7.90 11.52 10.14
C TYR A 48 8.03 13.05 10.08
N VAL A 49 7.12 13.75 9.40
CA VAL A 49 7.07 15.22 9.39
C VAL A 49 6.72 15.74 10.78
N SER A 50 5.84 15.04 11.51
CA SER A 50 5.47 15.38 12.89
C SER A 50 6.58 15.10 13.93
N SER A 51 7.58 14.29 13.61
CA SER A 51 8.77 14.10 14.45
C SER A 51 9.87 15.10 14.12
N ARG A 52 10.01 15.50 12.85
CA ARG A 52 10.98 16.51 12.40
C ARG A 52 10.61 17.94 12.82
N ALA A 53 9.33 18.30 12.79
CA ALA A 53 8.85 19.60 13.27
C ALA A 53 9.08 19.87 14.77
N ARG A 54 9.39 18.83 15.55
CA ARG A 54 9.76 18.94 16.98
C ARG A 54 11.27 19.06 17.22
N HIS A 55 12.11 18.84 16.20
CA HIS A 55 13.56 18.95 16.32
C HIS A 55 14.10 20.29 15.80
N ASP A 56 13.31 20.99 14.97
CA ASP A 56 13.66 22.31 14.38
C ASP A 56 13.01 23.50 15.13
N ALA A 57 12.37 23.29 16.29
CA ALA A 57 11.74 24.32 17.12
C ALA A 57 12.32 24.31 18.54
#